data_AF-A0A399P233-F1
#
_entry.id   AF-A0A399P233-F1
#
_cell.length_a   1.000
_cell.length_b   1.000
_cell.length_c   1.000
_cell.angle_alpha   90.00
_cell.angle_beta   90.00
_cell.angle_gamma   90.00
#
_symmetry.space_group_name_H-M   'P 1'
#
loop_
_entity.id
_entity.type
_entity.pdbx_description
1 polymer ?
#
loop_
_entity_poly.entity_id
_entity_poly.type
_entity_poly.pdbx_seq_one_letter_code
_entity_poly.pdbx_strand_id
1 'polypeptide(L)'
;MPAAPVTRAAELRITRDPLGAVADLARAFRHEPHVILEEAGRFSCAIGAWAEVVVDRRVVRLRVPGAEDVVVPWREQPLRQVDRLLASLGPDRGRAYGTASFELACAHAGMPVAADAGELLHVILPRTEVTIADGRATVRSGDAREAALVARILGAAEP
;
A
#
# COMPACT_ATOMS: atom_id res chain seq x y z
N MET A 1 -9.24 15.76 -10.87
CA MET A 1 -8.16 14.76 -10.86
C MET A 1 -7.97 14.33 -9.42
N PRO A 2 -8.04 13.03 -9.09
CA PRO A 2 -7.72 12.54 -7.76
C PRO A 2 -6.28 12.94 -7.42
N ALA A 3 -6.04 13.29 -6.15
CA ALA A 3 -4.79 13.91 -5.72
C ALA A 3 -3.57 13.09 -6.17
N ALA A 4 -2.64 13.76 -6.83
CA ALA A 4 -1.36 13.20 -7.23
C ALA A 4 -0.62 12.60 -6.01
N PRO A 5 0.17 11.54 -6.23
CA PRO A 5 0.82 10.75 -5.19
C PRO A 5 1.75 11.61 -4.33
N VAL A 6 1.77 11.33 -3.02
CA VAL A 6 2.94 11.41 -2.13
C VAL A 6 4.02 12.42 -2.58
N THR A 7 3.76 13.72 -2.37
CA THR A 7 4.60 14.82 -2.91
C THR A 7 5.50 15.45 -1.86
N ARG A 8 5.28 15.19 -0.56
CA ARG A 8 6.06 15.79 0.52
C ARG A 8 6.71 14.71 1.37
N ALA A 9 8.03 14.82 1.51
CA ALA A 9 8.82 14.03 2.43
C ALA A 9 9.20 14.90 3.64
N ALA A 10 8.98 14.38 4.84
CA ALA A 10 9.51 14.92 6.08
C ALA A 10 10.40 13.86 6.73
N GLU A 11 11.57 14.27 7.21
CA GLU A 11 12.45 13.41 7.99
C GLU A 11 12.40 13.78 9.47
N LEU A 12 12.31 12.76 10.31
CA LEU A 12 12.23 12.88 11.76
C LEU A 12 13.28 11.97 12.36
N ARG A 13 13.99 12.44 13.38
CA ARG A 13 14.71 11.52 14.27
C ARG A 13 13.68 10.88 15.19
N ILE A 14 13.80 9.57 15.37
CA ILE A 14 13.01 8.83 16.34
C ILE A 14 13.96 8.20 17.36
N THR A 15 13.60 8.29 18.63
CA THR A 15 14.35 7.69 19.74
C THR A 15 13.65 6.47 20.32
N ARG A 16 12.43 6.22 19.87
CA ARG A 16 11.59 5.10 20.29
C ARG A 16 11.86 3.84 19.47
N ASP A 17 11.50 2.70 20.03
CA ASP A 17 11.55 1.41 19.34
C ASP A 17 10.75 1.45 18.01
N PRO A 18 11.36 1.07 16.87
CA PRO A 18 10.68 1.05 15.57
C PRO A 18 9.41 0.19 15.55
N LEU A 19 9.41 -0.98 16.19
CA LEU A 19 8.25 -1.86 16.21
C LEU A 19 7.09 -1.23 17.00
N GLY A 20 7.37 -0.64 18.17
CA GLY A 20 6.40 0.13 18.93
C GLY A 20 5.83 1.32 18.15
N ALA A 21 6.68 2.05 17.41
CA ALA A 21 6.25 3.16 16.58
C ALA A 21 5.28 2.73 15.46
N VAL A 22 5.59 1.64 14.74
CA VAL A 22 4.70 1.15 13.67
C VAL A 22 3.42 0.52 14.22
N ALA A 23 3.45 -0.09 15.40
CA ALA A 23 2.26 -0.60 16.08
C ALA A 23 1.31 0.53 16.47
N ASP A 24 1.84 1.67 16.93
CA ASP A 24 1.03 2.86 17.22
C ASP A 24 0.41 3.47 15.97
N LEU A 25 1.14 3.50 14.85
CA LEU A 25 0.60 3.89 13.56
C LEU A 25 -0.56 2.96 13.15
N ALA A 26 -0.36 1.64 13.22
CA ALA A 26 -1.42 0.66 12.92
C ALA A 26 -2.69 0.91 13.75
N ARG A 27 -2.53 1.18 15.05
CA ARG A 27 -3.66 1.44 15.95
C ARG A 27 -4.38 2.75 15.60
N ALA A 28 -3.63 3.81 15.29
CA ALA A 28 -4.19 5.10 14.92
C ALA A 28 -4.99 5.02 13.61
N PHE A 29 -4.51 4.22 12.65
CA PHE A 29 -5.09 4.07 11.31
C PHE A 29 -5.86 2.76 11.10
N ARG A 30 -6.34 2.12 12.18
CA ARG A 30 -7.01 0.79 12.13
C ARG A 30 -8.23 0.70 11.21
N HIS A 31 -8.84 1.84 10.87
CA HIS A 31 -10.03 1.91 10.00
C HIS A 31 -9.68 2.17 8.53
N GLU A 32 -8.40 2.39 8.24
CA GLU A 32 -7.88 2.56 6.90
C GLU A 32 -7.17 1.28 6.47
N PRO A 33 -7.15 0.96 5.16
CA PRO A 33 -6.27 -0.09 4.67
C PRO A 33 -4.82 0.29 5.00
N HIS A 34 -4.07 -0.64 5.58
CA HIS A 34 -2.66 -0.43 5.87
C HIS A 34 -1.87 -1.73 5.75
N VAL A 35 -0.60 -1.59 5.37
CA VAL A 35 0.36 -2.69 5.27
C VAL A 35 1.62 -2.27 5.99
N ILE A 36 2.12 -3.14 6.88
CA ILE A 36 3.40 -2.97 7.55
C ILE A 36 4.32 -4.10 7.09
N LEU A 37 5.50 -3.74 6.60
CA LEU A 37 6.52 -4.67 6.15
C LEU A 37 7.80 -4.40 6.92
N GLU A 38 8.34 -5.44 7.55
CA GLU A 38 9.69 -5.45 8.10
C GLU A 38 10.63 -6.17 7.12
N GLU A 39 11.70 -5.50 6.72
CA GLU A 39 12.72 -6.06 5.85
C GLU A 39 14.11 -5.58 6.30
N ALA A 40 14.97 -6.50 6.72
CA ALA A 40 16.36 -6.22 7.09
C ALA A 40 16.52 -5.06 8.11
N GLY A 41 15.69 -5.03 9.15
CA GLY A 41 15.72 -3.99 10.19
C GLY A 41 15.09 -2.65 9.78
N ARG A 42 14.51 -2.56 8.57
CA ARG A 42 13.71 -1.43 8.10
C ARG A 42 12.24 -1.76 8.19
N PHE A 43 11.45 -0.86 8.75
CA PHE A 43 10.00 -0.92 8.68
C PHE A 43 9.47 0.01 7.60
N SER A 44 8.52 -0.48 6.80
CA SER A 44 7.74 0.32 5.86
C SER A 44 6.26 0.22 6.24
N CYS A 45 5.58 1.35 6.40
CA CYS A 45 4.15 1.42 6.67
C CYS A 45 3.46 2.15 5.52
N ALA A 46 2.58 1.45 4.83
CA ALA A 46 1.66 1.99 3.85
C ALA A 46 0.32 2.24 4.54
N ILE A 47 -0.19 3.48 4.50
CA ILE A 47 -1.40 3.92 5.21
C ILE A 47 -2.37 4.54 4.21
N GLY A 48 -3.62 4.07 4.26
CA GLY A 48 -4.67 4.46 3.34
C GLY A 48 -4.37 4.02 1.92
N ALA A 49 -5.30 4.27 1.00
CA ALA A 49 -5.07 4.09 -0.43
C ALA A 49 -5.55 5.33 -1.19
N TRP A 50 -4.74 5.86 -2.10
CA TRP A 50 -5.22 6.75 -3.16
C TRP A 50 -5.52 5.97 -4.44
N ALA A 51 -4.99 4.76 -4.57
CA ALA A 51 -5.36 3.79 -5.59
C ALA A 51 -5.18 2.36 -5.07
N GLU A 52 -5.98 1.44 -5.59
CA GLU A 52 -5.91 0.02 -5.25
C GLU A 52 -6.00 -0.84 -6.50
N VAL A 53 -5.25 -1.94 -6.55
CA VAL A 53 -5.41 -2.97 -7.56
C VAL A 53 -5.80 -4.27 -6.88
N VAL A 54 -6.96 -4.80 -7.28
CA VAL A 54 -7.48 -6.08 -6.81
C VAL A 54 -7.54 -7.05 -7.99
N VAL A 55 -7.00 -8.25 -7.80
CA VAL A 55 -7.12 -9.35 -8.75
C VAL A 55 -8.05 -10.38 -8.13
N ASP A 56 -9.15 -10.71 -8.82
CA ASP A 56 -9.93 -11.90 -8.53
C ASP A 56 -9.73 -12.93 -9.65
N ARG A 57 -10.44 -14.06 -9.57
CA ARG A 57 -10.33 -15.17 -10.55
C ARG A 57 -10.74 -14.82 -12.00
N ARG A 58 -11.27 -13.64 -12.28
CA ARG A 58 -11.81 -13.22 -13.59
C ARG A 58 -11.28 -11.88 -14.06
N VAL A 59 -11.06 -10.94 -13.15
CA VAL A 59 -10.75 -9.55 -13.48
C VAL A 59 -9.60 -9.02 -12.64
N VAL A 60 -8.93 -8.03 -13.21
CA VAL A 60 -8.09 -7.09 -12.48
C VAL A 60 -8.84 -5.77 -12.43
N ARG A 61 -9.00 -5.22 -11.23
CA ARG A 61 -9.74 -3.98 -10.97
C ARG A 61 -8.78 -2.95 -10.39
N LEU A 62 -8.68 -1.79 -11.03
CA LEU A 62 -8.06 -0.60 -10.48
C LEU A 62 -9.15 0.31 -9.93
N ARG A 63 -9.05 0.66 -8.65
CA ARG A 63 -9.91 1.62 -7.97
C ARG A 63 -9.12 2.87 -7.66
N VAL A 64 -9.69 4.02 -7.97
CA VAL A 64 -9.17 5.33 -7.59
C VAL A 64 -10.35 6.12 -7.03
N PRO A 65 -10.31 6.58 -5.76
CA PRO A 65 -11.43 7.30 -5.16
C PRO A 65 -11.86 8.51 -6.00
N GLY A 66 -13.16 8.59 -6.30
CA GLY A 66 -13.74 9.65 -7.12
C GLY A 66 -13.57 9.47 -8.64
N ALA A 67 -13.02 8.35 -9.10
CA ALA A 67 -13.02 7.93 -10.50
C ALA A 67 -13.87 6.67 -10.70
N GLU A 68 -14.20 6.38 -11.96
CA GLU A 68 -14.80 5.11 -12.33
C GLU A 68 -13.78 3.96 -12.22
N ASP A 69 -14.21 2.81 -11.73
CA ASP A 69 -13.38 1.62 -11.65
C ASP A 69 -12.94 1.16 -13.05
N VAL A 70 -11.63 0.92 -13.22
CA VAL A 70 -11.12 0.27 -14.43
C VAL A 70 -11.11 -1.23 -14.21
N VAL A 71 -11.95 -1.96 -14.93
CA VAL A 71 -12.09 -3.42 -14.81
C VAL A 71 -11.62 -4.10 -16.09
N VAL A 72 -10.59 -4.93 -15.98
CA VAL A 72 -10.00 -5.64 -17.12
C VAL A 72 -10.15 -7.14 -16.91
N PRO A 73 -10.89 -7.86 -17.77
CA PRO A 73 -10.93 -9.31 -17.70
C PRO A 73 -9.57 -9.90 -18.06
N TRP A 74 -9.20 -11.00 -17.41
CA TRP A 74 -8.00 -11.75 -17.74
C TRP A 74 -8.35 -13.22 -17.98
N ARG A 75 -7.56 -13.87 -18.84
CA ARG A 75 -7.64 -15.31 -19.11
C ARG A 75 -6.31 -16.00 -18.82
N GLU A 76 -5.22 -15.29 -19.10
CA GLU A 76 -3.86 -15.72 -18.84
C GLU A 76 -3.08 -14.54 -18.26
N GLN A 77 -2.18 -14.82 -17.33
CA GLN A 77 -1.18 -13.87 -16.83
C GLN A 77 -1.78 -12.60 -16.20
N PRO A 78 -2.56 -12.72 -15.10
CA PRO A 78 -3.16 -11.57 -14.42
C PRO A 78 -2.15 -10.47 -14.04
N LEU A 79 -0.91 -10.86 -13.70
CA LEU A 79 0.16 -9.93 -13.32
C LEU A 79 0.58 -8.97 -14.44
N ARG A 80 0.41 -9.34 -15.72
CA ARG A 80 0.64 -8.39 -16.83
C ARG A 80 -0.41 -7.28 -16.86
N GLN A 81 -1.66 -7.58 -16.48
CA GLN A 81 -2.70 -6.55 -16.38
C GLN A 81 -2.47 -5.67 -15.15
N VAL A 82 -2.03 -6.25 -14.03
CA VAL A 82 -1.61 -5.48 -12.85
C VAL A 82 -0.51 -4.47 -13.24
N ASP A 83 0.56 -4.93 -13.91
CA ASP A 83 1.65 -4.06 -14.34
C ASP A 83 1.16 -2.92 -15.25
N ARG A 84 0.30 -3.22 -16.23
CA ARG A 84 -0.31 -2.21 -17.11
C ARG A 84 -1.14 -1.18 -16.35
N LEU A 85 -1.99 -1.63 -15.43
CA LEU A 85 -2.83 -0.73 -14.64
C LEU A 85 -1.99 0.15 -13.72
N LEU A 86 -0.96 -0.42 -13.06
CA LEU A 86 -0.02 0.36 -12.26
C LEU A 86 0.74 1.37 -13.13
N ALA A 87 1.21 0.98 -14.31
CA ALA A 87 1.90 1.88 -15.24
C ALA A 87 0.99 3.04 -15.72
N SER A 88 -0.31 2.80 -15.88
CA SER A 88 -1.30 3.82 -16.27
C SER A 88 -1.46 4.96 -15.24
N LEU A 89 -1.07 4.71 -13.98
CA LEU A 89 -1.08 5.72 -12.92
C LEU A 89 0.11 6.70 -13.00
N GLY A 90 1.07 6.43 -13.89
CA GLY A 90 2.23 7.29 -14.13
C GLY A 90 3.49 6.90 -13.32
N PRO A 91 4.62 7.56 -13.60
CA PRO A 91 5.91 7.24 -12.99
C PRO A 91 5.97 7.60 -11.51
N ASP A 92 5.22 8.63 -11.08
CA ASP A 92 5.28 9.15 -9.70
C ASP A 92 4.37 8.40 -8.71
N ARG A 93 3.69 7.34 -9.16
CA ARG A 93 2.72 6.57 -8.36
C ARG A 93 3.27 6.04 -7.02
N GLY A 94 4.59 5.95 -6.88
CA GLY A 94 5.22 5.41 -5.68
C GLY A 94 5.17 3.88 -5.60
N ARG A 95 5.38 3.36 -4.39
CA ARG A 95 5.44 1.92 -4.12
C ARG A 95 4.04 1.35 -3.87
N ALA A 96 3.80 0.15 -4.38
CA ALA A 96 2.61 -0.64 -4.08
C ALA A 96 2.90 -1.65 -2.96
N TYR A 97 1.95 -1.82 -2.06
CA TYR A 97 2.04 -2.72 -0.90
C TYR A 97 0.83 -3.60 -0.83
N GLY A 98 0.96 -4.85 -0.43
CA GLY A 98 -0.21 -5.71 -0.37
C GLY A 98 0.10 -7.15 -0.09
N THR A 99 -0.91 -7.98 -0.35
CA THR A 99 -0.87 -9.41 -0.13
C THR A 99 -1.23 -10.15 -1.42
N ALA A 100 -0.65 -11.32 -1.57
CA ALA A 100 -0.99 -12.28 -2.62
C ALA A 100 -1.47 -13.57 -1.95
N SER A 101 -2.57 -14.13 -2.45
CA SER A 101 -3.03 -15.45 -2.04
C SER A 101 -2.19 -16.55 -2.71
N PHE A 102 -2.24 -17.75 -2.16
CA PHE A 102 -1.57 -18.91 -2.74
C PHE A 102 -2.08 -19.22 -4.17
N GLU A 103 -3.38 -19.04 -4.41
CA GLU A 103 -4.08 -19.31 -5.67
C GLU A 103 -3.63 -18.39 -6.81
N LEU A 104 -2.99 -17.25 -6.51
CA LEU A 104 -2.33 -16.44 -7.52
C LEU A 104 -1.28 -17.24 -8.31
N ALA A 105 -0.59 -18.18 -7.65
CA ALA A 105 0.37 -19.06 -8.32
C ALA A 105 -0.30 -19.95 -9.37
N CYS A 106 -1.49 -20.50 -9.07
CA CYS A 106 -2.28 -21.27 -10.04
C CYS A 106 -2.67 -20.41 -11.24
N ALA A 107 -3.20 -19.20 -10.98
CA ALA A 107 -3.57 -18.26 -12.03
C ALA A 107 -2.38 -17.87 -12.92
N HIS A 108 -1.21 -17.68 -12.32
CA HIS A 108 0.02 -17.35 -13.03
C HIS A 108 0.52 -18.51 -13.90
N ALA A 109 0.40 -19.75 -13.40
CA ALA A 109 0.78 -20.97 -14.10
C ALA A 109 -0.25 -21.42 -15.16
N GLY A 110 -1.35 -20.69 -15.34
CA GLY A 110 -2.43 -21.08 -16.25
C GLY A 110 -3.25 -22.28 -15.76
N MET A 111 -3.16 -22.59 -14.47
CA MET A 111 -3.94 -23.65 -13.83
C MET A 111 -5.33 -23.13 -13.40
N PRO A 112 -6.33 -24.01 -13.28
CA PRO A 112 -7.64 -23.62 -12.78
C PRO A 112 -7.55 -23.00 -11.38
N VAL A 113 -8.25 -21.87 -11.18
CA VAL A 113 -8.42 -21.23 -9.88
C VAL A 113 -9.78 -21.63 -9.32
N ALA A 114 -9.82 -22.00 -8.03
CA ALA A 114 -11.05 -22.41 -7.37
C ALA A 114 -12.11 -21.28 -7.42
N ALA A 115 -13.39 -21.67 -7.48
CA ALA A 115 -14.47 -20.70 -7.65
C ALA A 115 -14.66 -19.77 -6.44
N ASP A 116 -14.20 -20.22 -5.28
CA ASP A 116 -14.26 -19.61 -3.95
C ASP A 116 -12.94 -18.97 -3.50
N ALA A 117 -11.90 -18.94 -4.35
CA ALA A 117 -10.57 -18.41 -4.03
C ALA A 117 -10.55 -16.92 -3.61
N GLY A 118 -11.66 -16.19 -3.80
CA GLY A 118 -11.75 -14.77 -3.44
C GLY A 118 -10.76 -13.90 -4.23
N GLU A 119 -10.10 -12.99 -3.51
CA GLU A 119 -9.06 -12.10 -4.05
C GLU A 119 -7.72 -12.84 -4.09
N LEU A 120 -7.08 -12.85 -5.25
CA LEU A 120 -5.78 -13.46 -5.50
C LEU A 120 -4.63 -12.50 -5.18
N LEU A 121 -4.87 -11.20 -5.34
CA LEU A 121 -3.92 -10.13 -5.05
C LEU A 121 -4.71 -8.89 -4.65
N HIS A 122 -4.31 -8.25 -3.55
CA HIS A 122 -4.77 -6.90 -3.23
C HIS A 122 -3.55 -6.05 -2.91
N VAL A 123 -3.30 -5.04 -3.74
CA VAL A 123 -2.24 -4.06 -3.52
C VAL A 123 -2.82 -2.66 -3.43
N ILE A 124 -2.28 -1.87 -2.51
CA ILE A 124 -2.59 -0.47 -2.31
C ILE A 124 -1.41 0.40 -2.74
N LEU A 125 -1.71 1.55 -3.33
CA LEU A 125 -0.77 2.67 -3.44
C LEU A 125 -1.14 3.65 -2.32
N PRO A 126 -0.27 3.81 -1.30
CA PRO A 126 -0.67 4.44 -0.07
C PRO A 126 -0.76 5.95 -0.18
N ARG A 127 -1.72 6.54 0.55
CA ARG A 127 -1.80 8.00 0.70
C ARG A 127 -0.61 8.53 1.51
N THR A 128 -0.19 7.75 2.51
CA THR A 128 0.99 8.03 3.32
C THR A 128 1.87 6.79 3.43
N GLU A 129 3.15 6.97 3.12
CA GLU A 129 4.21 5.99 3.30
C GLU A 129 5.15 6.46 4.41
N VAL A 130 5.42 5.59 5.38
CA VAL A 130 6.40 5.83 6.45
C VAL A 130 7.48 4.78 6.32
N THR A 131 8.74 5.21 6.25
CA THR A 131 9.89 4.30 6.34
C THR A 131 10.67 4.62 7.60
N ILE A 132 10.98 3.59 8.40
CA ILE A 132 11.78 3.70 9.61
C ILE A 132 13.03 2.84 9.48
N ALA A 133 14.19 3.45 9.61
CA ALA A 133 15.49 2.77 9.66
C ALA A 133 16.50 3.66 10.40
N ASP A 134 17.46 3.05 11.09
CA ASP A 134 18.61 3.76 11.69
C ASP A 134 18.23 4.96 12.59
N GLY A 135 17.17 4.83 13.38
CA GLY A 135 16.67 5.90 14.26
C GLY A 135 16.08 7.10 13.51
N ARG A 136 15.70 6.93 12.24
CA ARG A 136 15.08 7.94 11.40
C ARG A 136 13.79 7.44 10.80
N ALA A 137 12.80 8.32 10.75
CA ALA A 137 11.57 8.11 10.03
C ALA A 137 11.46 9.08 8.85
N THR A 138 11.18 8.56 7.67
CA THR A 138 10.81 9.34 6.49
C THR A 138 9.31 9.20 6.28
N VAL A 139 8.59 10.32 6.35
CA VAL A 139 7.14 10.38 6.14
C VAL A 139 6.87 11.02 4.80
N ARG A 140 6.22 10.28 3.92
CA ARG A 140 5.91 10.63 2.56
C ARG A 140 4.40 10.63 2.40
N SER A 141 3.76 11.78 2.18
CA SER A 141 2.29 11.85 2.14
C SER A 141 1.73 12.79 1.07
N GLY A 142 0.54 12.44 0.57
CA GLY A 142 -0.31 13.32 -0.24
C GLY A 142 -1.26 14.21 0.59
N ASP A 143 -1.38 13.98 1.91
CA ASP A 143 -2.24 14.74 2.82
C ASP A 143 -1.42 15.36 3.97
N ALA A 144 -1.40 16.70 4.03
CA ALA A 144 -0.65 17.43 5.05
C ALA A 144 -1.14 17.19 6.48
N ARG A 145 -2.44 16.93 6.68
CA ARG A 145 -3.02 16.62 8.01
C ARG A 145 -2.63 15.22 8.44
N GLU A 146 -2.69 14.25 7.53
CA GLU A 146 -2.25 12.88 7.78
C GLU A 146 -0.75 12.84 8.09
N ALA A 147 0.08 13.56 7.32
CA ALA A 147 1.51 13.70 7.58
C ALA A 147 1.81 14.27 8.97
N ALA A 148 1.10 15.33 9.38
CA ALA A 148 1.27 15.94 10.70
C ALA A 148 0.85 15.00 11.84
N LEU A 149 -0.22 14.23 11.65
CA LEU A 149 -0.66 13.22 12.61
C LEU A 149 0.39 12.12 12.78
N VAL A 150 0.90 11.59 11.66
CA VAL A 150 1.97 10.58 11.65
C VAL A 150 3.22 11.10 12.36
N ALA A 151 3.68 12.31 12.02
CA ALA A 151 4.84 12.91 12.66
C ALA A 151 4.67 13.03 14.19
N ARG A 152 3.48 13.40 14.65
CA ARG A 152 3.16 13.49 16.08
C ARG A 152 3.20 12.13 16.78
N ILE A 153 2.70 11.07 16.13
CA ILE A 153 2.75 9.70 16.67
C ILE A 153 4.21 9.22 16.78
N LEU A 154 5.00 9.48 15.75
CA LEU A 154 6.41 9.09 15.70
C LEU A 154 7.28 9.87 16.69
N GLY A 155 6.94 11.14 16.96
CA GLY A 155 7.65 12.00 17.90
C GLY A 155 7.19 11.87 19.36
N ALA A 156 6.16 11.07 19.65
CA ALA A 156 5.73 10.81 21.02
C ALA A 156 6.79 9.95 21.76
N ALA A 157 7.05 10.30 23.03
CA ALA A 157 7.89 9.48 23.90
C ALA A 157 7.22 8.12 24.19
N GLU A 158 8.01 7.10 24.48
CA GLU A 158 7.48 5.83 24.98
C GLU A 158 6.70 6.05 26.29
N PRO A 159 5.53 5.42 26.46
CA PRO A 159 4.74 5.52 27.68
C PRO A 159 5.42 4.88 28.90
#